data_AF-A0A974S9A3-F1
#
_entry.id   AF-A0A974S9A3-F1
#
_cell.length_a   1.000
_cell.length_b   1.000
_cell.length_c   1.000
_cell.angle_alpha   90.00
_cell.angle_beta   90.00
_cell.angle_gamma   90.00
#
_symmetry.space_group_name_H-M   'P 1'
#
loop_
_entity.id
_entity.type
_entity.pdbx_description
1 polymer ?
#
loop_
_entity_poly.entity_id
_entity_poly.type
_entity_poly.pdbx_seq_one_letter_code
_entity_poly.pdbx_strand_id
1 'polypeptide(L)'
;MADRFPARPYLIGLLNFARLQIGDSGSDRVLAGREGWLFYNDGSKLGPARGQPPLTDADAAEWLRGLSGRIEALEAGGAAYLVVAPPAKETIYPQFGPAWYRGPNPQRTSLRLAALADRTAPGHVVHLHDPVMGVAASGTEAFSRHDTHWTGDGAYAGYAAIMDRLRALGVDQPTRPLRDFRPAVNGVNPPRDLALMLGWRASCRSTIAAMSTPPPPATRPPGSPNSAAGPRPRWWTPAWQASRPCC
;
A
#
# COMPACT_ATOMS: atom_id res chain seq x y z
N MET A 1 -27.56 14.62 26.19
CA MET A 1 -28.12 13.42 25.54
C MET A 1 -27.56 13.36 24.12
N ALA A 2 -26.65 12.43 23.85
CA ALA A 2 -26.15 12.23 22.49
C ALA A 2 -27.15 11.37 21.72
N ASP A 3 -27.73 11.95 20.68
CA ASP A 3 -28.69 11.27 19.83
C ASP A 3 -28.01 10.08 19.11
N ARG A 4 -28.43 8.86 19.44
CA ARG A 4 -27.92 7.59 18.89
C ARG A 4 -28.96 7.02 17.93
N PHE A 5 -29.28 7.79 16.89
CA PHE A 5 -30.16 7.32 15.83
C PHE A 5 -29.47 6.21 15.00
N PRO A 6 -29.98 4.96 14.99
CA PRO A 6 -29.29 3.82 14.38
C PRO A 6 -29.08 3.94 12.86
N ALA A 7 -29.96 4.68 12.17
CA ALA A 7 -29.86 4.88 10.72
C ALA A 7 -28.93 6.05 10.32
N ARG A 8 -28.40 6.80 11.28
CA ARG A 8 -27.46 7.92 11.06
C ARG A 8 -26.25 7.56 10.17
N PRO A 9 -25.51 6.44 10.37
CA PRO A 9 -24.37 6.11 9.50
C PRO A 9 -24.79 5.84 8.04
N TYR A 10 -25.97 5.28 7.80
CA TYR A 10 -26.48 5.01 6.45
C TYR A 10 -26.88 6.28 5.73
N LEU A 11 -27.55 7.21 6.43
CA LEU A 11 -27.93 8.51 5.88
C LEU A 11 -26.71 9.38 5.56
N ILE A 12 -25.70 9.39 6.44
CA ILE A 12 -24.43 10.07 6.18
C ILE A 12 -23.73 9.46 4.96
N GLY A 13 -23.68 8.13 4.87
CA GLY A 13 -23.09 7.44 3.72
C GLY A 13 -23.82 7.74 2.40
N LEU A 14 -25.15 7.77 2.42
CA LEU A 14 -25.98 8.12 1.26
C LEU A 14 -25.78 9.58 0.84
N LEU A 15 -25.77 10.51 1.80
CA LEU A 15 -25.51 11.93 1.54
C LEU A 15 -24.11 12.12 0.94
N ASN A 16 -23.09 11.48 1.51
CA ASN A 16 -21.72 11.56 0.99
C ASN A 16 -21.61 10.89 -0.39
N PHE A 17 -22.35 9.82 -0.66
CA PHE A 17 -22.44 9.26 -2.02
C PHE A 17 -23.02 10.27 -3.02
N ALA A 18 -24.11 10.95 -2.66
CA ALA A 18 -24.70 11.99 -3.50
C ALA A 18 -23.75 13.18 -3.72
N ARG A 19 -23.01 13.61 -2.69
CA ARG A 19 -21.97 14.64 -2.80
C ARG A 19 -20.83 14.23 -3.73
N LEU A 20 -20.40 12.97 -3.68
CA LEU A 20 -19.35 12.46 -4.57
C LEU A 20 -19.76 12.51 -6.05
N GLN A 21 -21.05 12.32 -6.36
CA GLN A 21 -21.55 12.45 -7.74
C GLN A 21 -21.36 13.86 -8.32
N ILE A 22 -21.28 14.88 -7.46
CA ILE A 22 -21.02 16.28 -7.84
C ILE A 22 -19.58 16.72 -7.51
N GLY A 23 -18.69 15.79 -7.16
CA GLY A 23 -17.27 16.04 -6.91
C GLY A 23 -16.91 16.55 -5.51
N ASP A 24 -17.85 16.53 -4.56
CA ASP A 24 -17.64 16.88 -3.16
C ASP A 24 -17.48 15.61 -2.31
N SER A 25 -16.39 15.49 -1.57
CA SER A 25 -16.17 14.37 -0.66
C SER A 25 -16.77 14.60 0.73
N GLY A 26 -17.12 15.85 1.09
CA GLY A 26 -17.50 16.22 2.45
C GLY A 26 -16.38 16.06 3.48
N SER A 27 -15.13 15.86 3.05
CA SER A 27 -13.94 15.71 3.90
C SER A 27 -12.71 16.35 3.24
N ASP A 28 -12.04 17.24 3.96
CA ASP A 28 -10.81 17.88 3.45
C ASP A 28 -9.66 16.89 3.22
N ARG A 29 -9.75 15.67 3.77
CA ARG A 29 -8.74 14.61 3.62
C ARG A 29 -8.96 13.67 2.45
N VAL A 30 -10.09 13.80 1.75
CA VAL A 30 -10.44 12.93 0.62
C VAL A 30 -10.76 13.80 -0.59
N LEU A 31 -10.15 13.50 -1.72
CA LEU A 31 -10.47 14.13 -3.00
C LEU A 31 -11.33 13.18 -3.81
N ALA A 32 -12.48 13.68 -4.26
CA ALA A 32 -13.32 12.97 -5.22
C ALA A 32 -12.65 13.00 -6.61
N GLY A 33 -12.40 11.82 -7.15
CA GLY A 33 -11.96 11.59 -8.51
C GLY A 33 -13.13 11.30 -9.46
N ARG A 34 -12.79 10.99 -10.71
CA ARG A 34 -13.74 10.51 -11.71
C ARG A 34 -14.10 9.04 -11.45
N GLU A 35 -15.28 8.63 -11.90
CA GLU A 35 -15.73 7.22 -11.85
C GLU A 35 -15.71 6.59 -10.44
N GLY A 36 -15.97 7.41 -9.42
CA GLY A 36 -16.03 6.96 -8.02
C GLY A 36 -14.67 6.69 -7.36
N TRP A 37 -13.56 7.01 -8.03
CA TRP A 37 -12.23 6.92 -7.42
C TRP A 37 -12.06 7.98 -6.33
N LEU A 38 -11.42 7.60 -5.23
CA LEU A 38 -11.09 8.49 -4.12
C LEU A 38 -9.58 8.65 -4.01
N PHE A 39 -9.09 9.83 -3.65
CA PHE A 39 -7.66 10.06 -3.42
C PHE A 39 -7.43 10.70 -2.06
N TYR A 40 -6.29 10.42 -1.45
CA TYR A 40 -5.93 11.04 -0.18
C TYR A 40 -5.48 12.47 -0.39
N ASN A 41 -5.83 13.33 0.57
CA ASN A 41 -5.33 14.69 0.66
C ASN A 41 -4.66 14.88 2.02
N ASP A 42 -3.35 15.06 1.98
CA ASP A 42 -2.54 15.49 3.13
C ASP A 42 -2.63 17.02 3.37
N GLY A 43 -3.47 17.72 2.61
CA GLY A 43 -3.61 19.18 2.62
C GLY A 43 -2.91 19.85 1.43
N SER A 44 -1.99 19.16 0.76
CA SER A 44 -1.24 19.70 -0.39
C SER A 44 -1.99 19.60 -1.73
N LYS A 45 -3.14 18.92 -1.75
CA LYS A 45 -3.92 18.59 -2.96
C LYS A 45 -3.08 17.80 -3.97
N LEU A 46 -2.62 16.60 -3.59
CA LEU A 46 -1.75 15.75 -4.43
C LEU A 46 -0.38 16.40 -4.72
N GLY A 47 0.14 17.21 -3.79
CA GLY A 47 1.41 17.93 -3.92
C GLY A 47 2.58 17.04 -4.35
N PRO A 48 2.82 15.87 -3.70
CA PRO A 48 3.89 14.96 -4.10
C PRO A 48 3.83 14.55 -5.58
N ALA A 49 2.64 14.21 -6.09
CA ALA A 49 2.45 13.86 -7.49
C ALA A 49 2.59 15.06 -8.44
N ARG A 50 2.22 16.27 -7.99
CA ARG A 50 2.42 17.53 -8.72
C ARG A 50 3.84 18.09 -8.61
N GLY A 51 4.73 17.47 -7.84
CA GLY A 51 6.09 17.97 -7.59
C GLY A 51 6.10 19.22 -6.70
N GLN A 52 5.26 19.25 -5.66
CA GLN A 52 5.11 20.36 -4.74
C GLN A 52 5.30 19.89 -3.28
N PRO A 53 6.25 20.48 -2.53
CA PRO A 53 7.26 21.43 -3.00
C PRO A 53 8.24 20.78 -4.01
N PRO A 54 8.89 21.57 -4.88
CA PRO A 54 9.91 21.05 -5.78
C PRO A 54 11.13 20.56 -4.98
N LEU A 55 11.72 19.45 -5.40
CA LEU A 55 12.99 18.98 -4.86
C LEU A 55 14.11 19.96 -5.25
N THR A 56 14.73 20.60 -4.26
CA THR A 56 15.90 21.43 -4.50
C THR A 56 17.17 20.58 -4.64
N ASP A 57 18.19 21.10 -5.29
CA ASP A 57 19.46 20.39 -5.42
C ASP A 57 20.18 20.25 -4.06
N ALA A 58 19.95 21.20 -3.14
CA ALA A 58 20.47 21.12 -1.76
C ALA A 58 19.81 19.97 -0.98
N ASP A 59 18.48 19.87 -1.02
CA ASP A 59 17.73 18.78 -0.38
C ASP A 59 18.12 17.42 -0.97
N ALA A 60 18.27 17.36 -2.30
CA ALA A 60 18.70 16.15 -2.98
C ALA A 60 20.10 15.73 -2.54
N ALA A 61 21.05 16.68 -2.51
CA ALA A 61 22.42 16.40 -2.08
C ALA A 61 22.48 15.95 -0.61
N GLU A 62 21.68 16.55 0.27
CA GLU A 62 21.58 16.12 1.67
C GLU A 62 21.03 14.70 1.80
N TRP A 63 19.94 14.40 1.08
CA TRP A 63 19.35 13.07 1.10
C TRP A 63 20.32 12.01 0.58
N LEU A 64 21.04 12.30 -0.51
CA LEU A 64 22.02 11.39 -1.10
C LEU A 64 23.22 11.16 -0.17
N ARG A 65 23.74 12.20 0.51
CA ARG A 65 24.78 12.02 1.55
C ARG A 65 24.30 11.08 2.66
N GLY A 66 23.06 11.27 3.11
CA GLY A 66 22.45 10.39 4.11
C GLY A 66 22.21 8.96 3.60
N LEU A 67 21.93 8.78 2.30
CA LEU A 67 21.84 7.46 1.68
C LEU A 67 23.20 6.77 1.68
N SER A 68 24.25 7.42 1.16
CA SER A 68 25.61 6.87 1.09
C SER A 68 26.12 6.46 2.47
N GLY A 69 25.97 7.32 3.49
CA GLY A 69 26.42 6.98 4.85
C GLY A 69 25.69 5.78 5.47
N ARG A 70 24.41 5.56 5.14
CA ARG A 70 23.66 4.37 5.60
C ARG A 70 24.09 3.10 4.87
N ILE A 71 24.39 3.21 3.56
CA ILE A 71 24.91 2.10 2.77
C ILE A 71 26.26 1.67 3.36
N GLU A 72 27.21 2.59 3.48
CA GLU A 72 28.54 2.32 4.02
C GLU A 72 28.47 1.67 5.42
N ALA A 73 27.64 2.21 6.31
CA ALA A 73 27.50 1.69 7.66
C ALA A 73 26.92 0.26 7.71
N LEU A 74 25.92 -0.04 6.88
CA LEU A 74 25.27 -1.36 6.88
C LEU A 74 26.07 -2.41 6.12
N GLU A 75 26.73 -2.04 5.04
CA GLU A 75 27.60 -2.95 4.29
C GLU A 75 28.86 -3.30 5.08
N ALA A 76 29.41 -2.38 5.87
CA ALA A 76 30.48 -2.68 6.82
C ALA A 76 30.05 -3.73 7.87
N GLY A 77 28.75 -3.82 8.17
CA GLY A 77 28.15 -4.84 9.03
C GLY A 77 27.68 -6.11 8.30
N GLY A 78 27.94 -6.23 6.99
CA GLY A 78 27.52 -7.38 6.18
C GLY A 78 26.02 -7.42 5.85
N ALA A 79 25.32 -6.28 5.93
CA ALA A 79 23.89 -6.17 5.62
C ALA A 79 23.64 -5.35 4.34
N ALA A 80 22.82 -5.88 3.44
CA ALA A 80 22.37 -5.13 2.27
C ALA A 80 21.38 -4.02 2.70
N TYR A 81 21.53 -2.83 2.11
CA TYR A 81 20.61 -1.71 2.32
C TYR A 81 19.92 -1.31 1.02
N LEU A 82 18.58 -1.35 1.03
CA LEU A 82 17.74 -1.00 -0.11
C LEU A 82 16.65 -0.03 0.34
N VAL A 83 16.57 1.12 -0.33
CA VAL A 83 15.45 2.06 -0.19
C VAL A 83 14.41 1.75 -1.25
N VAL A 84 13.16 1.58 -0.80
CA VAL A 84 12.03 1.31 -1.68
C VAL A 84 11.16 2.57 -1.78
N ALA A 85 10.96 3.07 -3.00
CA ALA A 85 10.09 4.20 -3.29
C ALA A 85 8.81 3.68 -3.98
N PRO A 86 7.70 3.46 -3.24
CA PRO A 86 6.43 3.06 -3.84
C PRO A 86 5.82 4.21 -4.66
N PRO A 87 5.05 3.93 -5.72
CA PRO A 87 4.30 4.96 -6.43
C PRO A 87 3.14 5.48 -5.58
N ALA A 88 2.71 6.71 -5.88
CA ALA A 88 1.46 7.23 -5.37
C ALA A 88 0.30 6.84 -6.31
N LYS A 89 -0.89 6.61 -5.75
CA LYS A 89 -2.05 6.15 -6.54
C LYS A 89 -2.40 7.10 -7.68
N GLU A 90 -2.32 8.39 -7.43
CA GLU A 90 -2.56 9.46 -8.39
C GLU A 90 -1.49 9.57 -9.50
N THR A 91 -0.33 8.93 -9.36
CA THR A 91 0.64 8.81 -10.47
C THR A 91 0.33 7.60 -11.34
N ILE A 92 -0.29 6.55 -10.78
CA ILE A 92 -0.74 5.36 -11.52
C ILE A 92 -2.08 5.60 -12.24
N TYR A 93 -2.99 6.33 -11.60
CA TYR A 93 -4.35 6.57 -12.09
C TYR A 93 -4.68 8.06 -12.31
N PRO A 94 -3.90 8.83 -13.09
CA PRO A 94 -4.19 10.24 -13.32
C PRO A 94 -5.51 10.47 -14.06
N GLN A 95 -5.92 9.54 -14.92
CA GLN A 95 -7.18 9.56 -15.64
C GLN A 95 -8.39 9.49 -14.70
N PHE A 96 -8.26 8.91 -13.51
CA PHE A 96 -9.35 8.87 -12.52
C PHE A 96 -9.23 9.94 -11.44
N GLY A 97 -8.18 10.77 -11.46
CA GLY A 97 -8.00 11.87 -10.51
C GLY A 97 -9.08 12.95 -10.58
N PRO A 98 -9.08 13.90 -9.63
CA PRO A 98 -10.00 15.04 -9.63
C PRO A 98 -9.96 15.83 -10.96
N ALA A 99 -11.06 16.50 -11.32
CA ALA A 99 -11.19 17.18 -12.62
C ALA A 99 -10.09 18.23 -12.91
N TRP A 100 -9.55 18.85 -11.86
CA TRP A 100 -8.45 19.81 -11.93
C TRP A 100 -7.06 19.17 -12.07
N TYR A 101 -6.92 17.89 -11.76
CA TYR A 101 -5.63 17.20 -11.81
C TYR A 101 -5.31 16.80 -13.26
N ARG A 102 -4.15 17.27 -13.75
CA ARG A 102 -3.69 17.08 -15.15
C ARG A 102 -2.70 15.93 -15.30
N GLY A 103 -2.44 15.18 -14.24
CA GLY A 103 -1.47 14.09 -14.20
C GLY A 103 -0.20 14.45 -13.44
N PRO A 104 0.68 13.46 -13.26
CA PRO A 104 1.87 13.60 -12.43
C PRO A 104 2.89 14.52 -13.10
N ASN A 105 3.57 15.32 -12.28
CA ASN A 105 4.70 16.10 -12.75
C ASN A 105 5.86 15.16 -13.09
N PRO A 106 6.46 15.25 -14.29
CA PRO A 106 7.62 14.44 -14.65
C PRO A 106 8.87 14.77 -13.81
N GLN A 107 8.89 15.93 -13.15
CA GLN A 107 9.95 16.37 -12.24
C GLN A 107 9.59 16.19 -10.75
N ARG A 108 8.59 15.36 -10.44
CA ARG A 108 8.22 15.06 -9.04
C ARG A 108 9.40 14.46 -8.27
N THR A 109 9.43 14.75 -6.97
CA THR A 109 10.53 14.38 -6.06
C THR A 109 10.88 12.90 -6.12
N SER A 110 9.89 11.99 -6.10
CA SER A 110 10.15 10.55 -6.12
C SER A 110 10.93 10.08 -7.35
N LEU A 111 10.58 10.61 -8.54
CA LEU A 111 11.24 10.23 -9.78
C LEU A 111 12.64 10.86 -9.90
N ARG A 112 12.76 12.16 -9.59
CA ARG A 112 14.05 12.86 -9.63
C ARG A 112 15.05 12.29 -8.64
N LEU A 113 14.62 12.03 -7.40
CA LEU A 113 15.50 11.53 -6.34
C LEU A 113 15.95 10.10 -6.63
N ALA A 114 15.06 9.24 -7.14
CA ALA A 114 15.44 7.89 -7.59
C ALA A 114 16.48 7.95 -8.73
N ALA A 115 16.25 8.79 -9.74
CA ALA A 115 17.20 8.94 -10.86
C ALA A 115 18.56 9.50 -10.42
N LEU A 116 18.59 10.41 -9.44
CA LEU A 116 19.82 10.92 -8.84
C LEU A 116 20.55 9.85 -8.02
N ALA A 117 19.80 9.06 -7.25
CA ALA A 117 20.34 7.98 -6.46
C ALA A 117 20.94 6.87 -7.33
N ASP A 118 20.29 6.50 -8.44
CA ASP A 118 20.83 5.51 -9.37
C ASP A 118 22.18 5.92 -9.98
N ARG A 119 22.51 7.22 -10.03
CA ARG A 119 23.82 7.70 -10.49
C ARG A 119 24.90 7.69 -9.41
N THR A 120 24.52 7.80 -8.14
CA THR A 120 25.44 8.04 -7.01
C THR A 120 25.60 6.82 -6.10
N ALA A 121 24.55 6.00 -6.02
CA ALA A 121 24.48 4.75 -5.28
C ALA A 121 23.68 3.73 -6.12
N PRO A 122 24.20 3.32 -7.29
CA PRO A 122 23.50 2.43 -8.21
C PRO A 122 23.08 1.15 -7.50
N GLY A 123 21.82 0.75 -7.64
CA GLY A 123 21.33 -0.48 -7.00
C GLY A 123 20.61 -0.25 -5.67
N HIS A 124 20.86 0.85 -4.95
CA HIS A 124 20.35 1.01 -3.58
C HIS A 124 18.99 1.70 -3.45
N VAL A 125 18.43 2.20 -4.56
CA VAL A 125 17.06 2.72 -4.60
C VAL A 125 16.28 1.97 -5.67
N VAL A 126 15.08 1.51 -5.32
CA VAL A 126 14.12 0.92 -6.26
C VAL A 126 12.84 1.75 -6.28
N HIS A 127 12.54 2.35 -7.43
CA HIS A 127 11.29 3.06 -7.66
C HIS A 127 10.27 2.10 -8.28
N LEU A 128 9.23 1.77 -7.53
CA LEU A 128 8.27 0.71 -7.90
C LEU A 128 7.19 1.19 -8.88
N HIS A 129 7.32 2.40 -9.43
CA HIS A 129 6.29 2.98 -10.29
C HIS A 129 6.03 2.14 -11.53
N ASP A 130 7.07 1.77 -12.26
CA ASP A 130 6.95 1.06 -13.54
C ASP A 130 6.39 -0.37 -13.40
N PRO A 131 6.86 -1.22 -12.46
CA PRO A 131 6.26 -2.55 -12.29
C PRO A 131 4.78 -2.46 -11.88
N VAL A 132 4.41 -1.49 -11.02
CA VAL A 132 3.03 -1.31 -10.58
C VAL A 132 2.16 -0.70 -11.68
N MET A 133 2.70 0.22 -12.48
CA MET A 133 2.03 0.77 -13.67
C MET A 133 1.76 -0.34 -14.71
N GLY A 134 2.67 -1.29 -14.87
CA GLY A 134 2.48 -2.45 -15.74
C GLY A 134 1.24 -3.28 -15.37
N VAL A 135 0.93 -3.41 -14.07
CA VAL A 135 -0.31 -4.06 -13.60
C VAL A 135 -1.53 -3.27 -14.07
N ALA A 136 -1.55 -1.96 -13.82
CA ALA A 136 -2.65 -1.09 -14.24
C ALA A 136 -2.86 -1.10 -15.77
N ALA A 137 -1.76 -1.10 -16.54
CA ALA A 137 -1.79 -1.15 -17.99
C ALA A 137 -2.31 -2.48 -18.55
N SER A 138 -2.23 -3.57 -17.78
CA SER A 138 -2.82 -4.87 -18.16
C SER A 138 -4.34 -4.96 -17.96
N GLY A 139 -4.96 -3.90 -17.44
CA GLY A 139 -6.39 -3.89 -17.08
C GLY A 139 -6.68 -4.45 -15.68
N THR A 140 -5.64 -4.88 -14.96
CA THR A 140 -5.76 -5.31 -13.55
C THR A 140 -5.65 -4.09 -12.64
N GLU A 141 -6.50 -3.98 -11.63
CA GLU A 141 -6.39 -2.90 -10.66
C GLU A 141 -5.12 -3.08 -9.82
N ALA A 142 -4.19 -2.13 -9.90
CA ALA A 142 -2.99 -2.05 -9.08
C ALA A 142 -3.25 -1.33 -7.75
N PHE A 143 -4.28 -0.48 -7.67
CA PHE A 143 -4.74 0.18 -6.45
C PHE A 143 -6.24 0.07 -6.28
N SER A 144 -6.68 0.12 -5.02
CA SER A 144 -8.10 0.18 -4.71
C SER A 144 -8.69 1.55 -5.06
N ARG A 145 -9.91 1.53 -5.60
CA ARG A 145 -10.67 2.75 -5.91
C ARG A 145 -10.97 3.59 -4.67
N HIS A 146 -11.19 2.95 -3.53
CA HIS A 146 -11.73 3.59 -2.31
C HIS A 146 -10.78 3.56 -1.10
N ASP A 147 -9.50 3.29 -1.32
CA ASP A 147 -8.47 3.19 -0.28
C ASP A 147 -7.13 3.70 -0.82
N THR A 148 -6.21 4.17 0.03
CA THR A 148 -4.88 4.62 -0.41
C THR A 148 -3.96 3.50 -0.88
N HIS A 149 -4.22 2.25 -0.48
CA HIS A 149 -3.32 1.14 -0.71
C HIS A 149 -3.52 0.46 -2.07
N TRP A 150 -2.42 -0.15 -2.53
CA TRP A 150 -2.42 -1.06 -3.67
C TRP A 150 -3.31 -2.29 -3.44
N THR A 151 -3.72 -2.93 -4.53
CA THR A 151 -4.32 -4.28 -4.49
C THR A 151 -3.26 -5.33 -4.23
N GLY A 152 -3.68 -6.60 -4.09
CA GLY A 152 -2.74 -7.72 -4.08
C GLY A 152 -1.83 -7.71 -5.30
N ASP A 153 -2.38 -7.59 -6.50
CA ASP A 153 -1.60 -7.62 -7.76
C ASP A 153 -0.57 -6.47 -7.83
N GLY A 154 -0.97 -5.25 -7.45
CA GLY A 154 -0.05 -4.11 -7.36
C GLY A 154 1.07 -4.34 -6.34
N ALA A 155 0.72 -4.86 -5.16
CA ALA A 155 1.68 -5.20 -4.11
C ALA A 155 2.65 -6.31 -4.56
N TYR A 156 2.18 -7.31 -5.29
CA TYR A 156 3.02 -8.39 -5.80
C TYR A 156 4.01 -7.89 -6.85
N ALA A 157 3.58 -7.01 -7.77
CA ALA A 157 4.50 -6.41 -8.74
C ALA A 157 5.61 -5.62 -8.04
N GLY A 158 5.26 -4.86 -6.99
CA GLY A 158 6.24 -4.20 -6.13
C GLY A 158 7.17 -5.18 -5.42
N TYR A 159 6.61 -6.23 -4.80
CA TYR A 159 7.36 -7.30 -4.13
C TYR A 159 8.38 -7.96 -5.06
N ALA A 160 7.97 -8.35 -6.27
CA ALA A 160 8.85 -9.00 -7.23
C ALA A 160 10.04 -8.09 -7.59
N ALA A 161 9.80 -6.81 -7.86
CA ALA A 161 10.86 -5.84 -8.15
C ALA A 161 11.80 -5.60 -6.95
N ILE A 162 11.28 -5.61 -5.71
CA ILE A 162 12.11 -5.54 -4.49
C ILE A 162 13.01 -6.78 -4.40
N MET A 163 12.45 -7.99 -4.57
CA MET A 163 13.21 -9.24 -4.46
C MET A 163 14.29 -9.35 -5.54
N ASP A 164 13.99 -8.92 -6.76
CA ASP A 164 14.96 -8.89 -7.85
C ASP A 164 16.11 -7.94 -7.51
N ARG A 165 15.82 -6.79 -6.89
CA ARG A 165 16.87 -5.85 -6.46
C ARG A 165 17.68 -6.39 -5.28
N LEU A 166 17.04 -7.01 -4.29
CA LEU A 166 17.72 -7.64 -3.16
C LEU A 166 18.67 -8.76 -3.64
N ARG A 167 18.25 -9.55 -4.63
CA ARG A 167 19.11 -10.57 -5.25
C ARG A 167 20.33 -9.96 -5.93
N ALA A 168 20.16 -8.84 -6.63
CA ALA A 168 21.29 -8.11 -7.23
C ALA A 168 22.25 -7.55 -6.17
N LEU A 169 21.78 -7.30 -4.94
CA LEU A 169 22.59 -6.92 -3.78
C LEU A 169 23.16 -8.13 -3.01
N GLY A 170 23.04 -9.36 -3.55
CA GLY A 170 23.61 -10.57 -2.94
C GLY A 170 22.73 -11.24 -1.88
N VAL A 171 21.48 -10.82 -1.70
CA VAL A 171 20.53 -11.51 -0.81
C VAL A 171 19.98 -12.75 -1.52
N ASP A 172 20.44 -13.93 -1.11
CA ASP A 172 20.05 -15.22 -1.70
C ASP A 172 18.68 -15.68 -1.17
N GLN A 173 17.63 -15.02 -1.65
CA GLN A 173 16.24 -15.42 -1.41
C GLN A 173 15.45 -15.38 -2.72
N PRO A 174 14.89 -16.53 -3.17
CA PRO A 174 14.14 -16.56 -4.41
C PRO A 174 12.82 -15.80 -4.28
N THR A 175 12.47 -15.04 -5.32
CA THR A 175 11.15 -14.45 -5.50
C THR A 175 10.10 -15.56 -5.57
N ARG A 176 9.11 -15.55 -4.68
CA ARG A 176 8.00 -16.50 -4.73
C ARG A 176 7.03 -16.12 -5.85
N PRO A 177 6.56 -17.07 -6.67
CA PRO A 177 5.60 -16.78 -7.72
C PRO A 177 4.23 -16.39 -7.14
N LEU A 178 3.43 -15.60 -7.87
CA LEU A 178 2.11 -15.12 -7.44
C LEU A 178 1.19 -16.26 -6.99
N ARG A 179 1.30 -17.43 -7.62
CA ARG A 179 0.53 -18.64 -7.28
C ARG A 179 0.77 -19.18 -5.87
N ASP A 180 1.83 -18.75 -5.19
CA ASP A 180 2.11 -19.14 -3.80
C ASP A 180 1.35 -18.25 -2.80
N PHE A 181 0.71 -17.19 -3.29
CA PHE A 181 -0.09 -16.28 -2.52
C PHE A 181 -1.57 -16.60 -2.69
N ARG A 182 -2.34 -16.40 -1.63
CA ARG A 182 -3.80 -16.48 -1.65
C ARG A 182 -4.36 -15.17 -1.13
N PRO A 183 -5.45 -14.65 -1.73
CA PRO A 183 -6.24 -13.60 -1.11
C PRO A 183 -6.63 -14.05 0.30
N ALA A 184 -6.31 -13.24 1.31
CA ALA A 184 -6.75 -13.44 2.68
C ALA A 184 -8.24 -13.11 2.75
N VAL A 185 -9.08 -13.99 2.21
CA VAL A 185 -10.54 -13.81 2.21
C VAL A 185 -11.08 -14.33 3.53
N ASN A 186 -11.07 -13.48 4.56
CA ASN A 186 -11.83 -13.71 5.78
C ASN A 186 -13.11 -12.85 5.75
N GLY A 187 -14.06 -13.20 4.86
CA GLY A 187 -15.39 -12.55 4.80
C GLY A 187 -15.49 -11.26 3.98
N VAL A 188 -16.62 -10.54 4.16
CA VAL A 188 -16.90 -9.23 3.53
C VAL A 188 -15.77 -8.29 3.86
N ASN A 189 -15.01 -7.83 2.87
CA ASN A 189 -13.98 -6.82 3.05
C ASN A 189 -14.65 -5.48 3.38
N PRO A 190 -14.69 -5.06 4.66
CA PRO A 190 -15.32 -3.80 5.00
C PRO A 190 -14.52 -2.66 4.34
N PRO A 191 -15.16 -1.52 4.05
CA PRO A 191 -14.44 -0.35 3.59
C PRO A 191 -13.35 0.00 4.61
N ARG A 192 -12.21 0.44 4.09
CA ARG A 192 -11.04 0.86 4.87
C ARG A 192 -10.73 2.32 4.54
N ASP A 193 -9.74 2.87 5.24
CA ASP A 193 -9.11 4.17 4.99
C ASP A 193 -10.04 5.27 4.42
N LEU A 194 -9.97 5.59 3.12
CA LEU A 194 -10.74 6.69 2.51
C LEU A 194 -12.26 6.49 2.59
N ALA A 195 -12.76 5.29 2.26
CA ALA A 195 -14.19 5.00 2.39
C ALA A 195 -14.69 5.08 3.85
N LEU A 196 -13.84 4.70 4.82
CA LEU A 196 -14.18 4.88 6.25
C LEU A 196 -14.25 6.35 6.63
N MET A 197 -13.35 7.18 6.12
CA MET A 197 -13.38 8.64 6.34
C MET A 197 -14.68 9.27 5.81
N LEU A 198 -15.29 8.67 4.79
CA LEU A 198 -16.57 9.09 4.22
C LEU A 198 -17.80 8.46 4.89
N GLY A 199 -17.61 7.62 5.92
CA GLY A 199 -18.70 6.96 6.63
C GLY A 199 -19.38 5.82 5.87
N TRP A 200 -18.77 5.30 4.79
CA TRP A 200 -19.32 4.25 3.92
C TRP A 200 -19.33 2.83 4.49
N ARG A 201 -19.51 2.69 5.80
CA ARG A 201 -19.35 1.43 6.57
C ARG A 201 -20.19 0.25 6.05
N ALA A 202 -21.34 0.49 5.43
CA ALA A 202 -22.28 -0.56 5.00
C ALA A 202 -22.46 -0.70 3.49
N SER A 203 -21.93 0.21 2.67
CA SER A 203 -22.33 0.36 1.26
C SER A 203 -21.19 0.20 0.25
N CYS A 204 -19.95 0.02 0.73
CA CYS A 204 -18.77 -0.11 -0.13
C CYS A 204 -18.02 -1.41 0.21
N ARG A 205 -17.80 -2.26 -0.79
CA ARG A 205 -16.91 -3.42 -0.66
C ARG A 205 -15.49 -2.99 -1.02
N SER A 206 -14.53 -3.22 -0.13
CA SER A 206 -13.12 -2.96 -0.43
C SER A 206 -12.56 -4.04 -1.36
N THR A 207 -11.84 -3.62 -2.40
CA THR A 207 -11.09 -4.51 -3.30
C THR A 207 -9.72 -4.91 -2.73
N ILE A 208 -9.35 -4.43 -1.54
CA ILE A 208 -8.10 -4.83 -0.89
C ILE A 208 -8.25 -6.24 -0.32
N ALA A 209 -7.83 -7.23 -1.10
CA ALA A 209 -7.45 -8.51 -0.52
C ALA A 209 -5.96 -8.45 -0.19
N ALA A 210 -5.63 -8.42 1.10
CA ALA A 210 -4.28 -8.71 1.53
C ALA A 210 -3.91 -10.11 1.05
N MET A 211 -2.70 -10.31 0.54
CA MET A 211 -2.25 -11.63 0.13
C MET A 211 -1.45 -12.29 1.24
N SER A 212 -1.79 -13.53 1.56
CA SER A 212 -1.09 -14.34 2.55
C SER A 212 -0.54 -15.60 1.89
N THR A 213 0.61 -16.08 2.36
CA THR A 213 1.04 -17.44 2.04
C THR A 213 0.18 -18.43 2.82
N PRO A 214 -0.32 -19.51 2.20
CA PRO A 214 -1.04 -20.54 2.93
C PRO A 214 -0.12 -21.14 4.01
N PRO A 215 -0.69 -21.59 5.16
CA PRO A 215 0.09 -22.32 6.14
C PRO A 215 0.72 -23.55 5.48
N PRO A 216 1.94 -23.97 5.90
CA PRO A 216 2.53 -25.21 5.40
C PRO A 216 1.55 -26.38 5.64
N PRO A 217 1.53 -27.40 4.76
CA PRO A 217 0.70 -28.58 4.98
C PRO A 217 1.01 -29.12 6.36
N ALA A 218 -0.03 -29.46 7.13
CA ALA A 218 0.13 -30.08 8.43
C ALA A 218 0.88 -31.41 8.25
N THR A 219 2.19 -31.38 8.45
CA THR A 219 2.98 -32.58 8.57
C THR A 219 2.55 -33.21 9.88
N ARG A 220 1.66 -34.20 9.81
CA ARG A 220 1.38 -35.06 10.96
C ARG A 220 2.72 -35.72 11.29
N PRO A 221 3.35 -35.45 12.45
CA PRO A 221 4.58 -36.12 12.79
C PRO A 221 4.32 -37.64 12.75
N PRO A 222 5.20 -38.45 12.14
CA PRO A 222 5.11 -39.90 12.31
C PRO A 222 5.21 -40.17 13.81
N GLY A 223 4.24 -40.93 14.32
CA GLY A 223 3.99 -41.06 15.75
C GLY A 223 5.27 -41.36 16.53
N SER A 224 5.55 -40.55 17.55
CA SER A 224 6.42 -40.95 18.65
C SER A 224 5.65 -40.79 19.97
N PRO A 225 5.70 -41.81 20.84
CA PRO A 225 5.04 -41.78 22.13
C PRO A 225 5.84 -40.91 23.12
N ASN A 226 5.10 -40.21 23.99
CA ASN A 226 5.52 -39.61 25.27
C ASN A 226 6.96 -39.07 25.39
N SER A 227 7.10 -37.75 25.46
CA SER A 227 7.93 -37.12 26.50
C SER A 227 7.60 -35.64 26.65
N ALA A 228 7.45 -35.24 27.90
CA ALA A 228 7.22 -33.88 28.33
C ALA A 228 8.41 -32.96 28.03
N ALA A 229 8.14 -31.74 27.58
CA ALA A 229 9.11 -30.65 27.59
C ALA A 229 8.39 -29.28 27.66
N GLY A 230 8.41 -28.70 28.87
CA GLY A 230 8.59 -27.27 29.20
C GLY A 230 7.66 -26.18 28.60
N PRO A 231 7.28 -25.15 29.38
CA PRO A 231 6.43 -24.08 28.88
C PRO A 231 7.19 -23.21 27.86
N ARG A 232 6.62 -23.07 26.66
CA ARG A 232 7.11 -22.15 25.62
C ARG A 232 6.80 -20.68 26.01
N PRO A 233 7.64 -19.70 25.64
CA PRO A 233 7.46 -18.31 26.03
C PRO A 233 6.16 -17.70 25.47
N ARG A 234 5.49 -16.90 26.30
CA ARG A 234 4.24 -16.18 26.02
C ARG A 234 4.43 -15.00 25.06
N TRP A 235 4.64 -15.28 23.78
CA TRP A 235 4.43 -14.29 22.73
C TRP A 235 3.85 -15.08 21.56
N TRP A 236 2.69 -14.68 21.05
CA TRP A 236 1.80 -15.42 20.14
C TRP A 236 0.70 -16.25 20.81
N THR A 237 -0.34 -15.55 21.26
CA THR A 237 -1.71 -16.08 21.22
C THR A 237 -2.60 -15.00 20.60
N PRO A 238 -3.12 -15.17 19.38
CA PRO A 238 -4.29 -14.43 18.96
C PRO A 238 -5.50 -15.11 19.60
N ALA A 239 -6.03 -14.51 20.65
CA ALA A 239 -7.32 -14.89 21.20
C ALA A 239 -8.41 -14.55 20.17
N TRP A 240 -8.96 -15.57 19.51
CA TRP A 240 -10.20 -15.45 18.75
C TRP A 240 -11.29 -16.24 19.47
N GLN A 241 -12.10 -15.55 20.27
CA GLN A 241 -13.44 -16.04 20.60
C GLN A 241 -14.37 -15.64 19.44
N ALA A 242 -14.94 -16.65 18.80
CA ALA A 242 -15.95 -16.50 17.79
C ALA A 242 -17.23 -15.92 18.41
N SER A 243 -17.70 -14.79 17.90
CA SER A 243 -19.06 -14.32 18.10
C SER A 243 -19.80 -14.32 16.76
N ARG A 244 -20.96 -15.00 16.77
CA ARG A 244 -21.89 -15.29 15.67
C ARG A 244 -22.41 -14.04 14.93
N PRO A 245 -22.91 -14.18 13.70
CA PRO A 245 -23.43 -13.07 12.93
C PRO A 245 -24.81 -12.64 13.45
N CYS A 246 -25.07 -11.34 13.45
CA CYS A 246 -26.42 -10.79 13.50
C CYS A 246 -26.73 -10.10 12.17
N CYS A 247 -27.94 -10.38 11.69
CA CYS A 247 -28.77 -9.78 10.64
C CYS A 247 -28.15 -8.72 9.71
#